data_AF-A0A3M0ZF47-F1
#
_entry.id   AF-A0A3M0ZF47-F1
#
_cell.length_a   1.000
_cell.length_b   1.000
_cell.length_c   1.000
_cell.angle_alpha   90.00
_cell.angle_beta   90.00
_cell.angle_gamma   90.00
#
_symmetry.space_group_name_H-M   'P 1'
#
loop_
_entity.id
_entity.type
_entity.pdbx_description
1 polymer ?
#
loop_
_entity_poly.entity_id
_entity_poly.type
_entity_poly.pdbx_seq_one_letter_code
_entity_poly.pdbx_strand_id
1 'polypeptide(L)' 'WDIAAGAIIVQEAGGRVTDLQGNTDFLHRRHILASNMLLHDEILALAASSLPHLS' A
#
# COMPACT_ATOMS: atom_id res chain seq x y z
N TRP A 1 -12.18 -5.99 -7.65
CA TRP A 1 -12.82 -4.76 -8.18
C TRP A 1 -13.01 -3.75 -7.06
N ASP A 2 -13.41 -4.18 -5.86
CA ASP A 2 -13.61 -3.32 -4.67
C ASP A 2 -12.34 -2.54 -4.24
N ILE A 3 -11.18 -3.16 -4.41
CA ILE A 3 -9.87 -2.56 -4.08
C ILE A 3 -9.57 -1.33 -4.94
N ALA A 4 -9.95 -1.34 -6.23
CA ALA A 4 -9.71 -0.21 -7.13
C ALA A 4 -10.55 1.01 -6.73
N ALA A 5 -11.81 0.79 -6.37
CA ALA A 5 -12.68 1.86 -5.89
C ALA A 5 -12.19 2.44 -4.55
N GLY A 6 -11.78 1.58 -3.62
CA GLY A 6 -11.20 2.03 -2.34
C GLY A 6 -9.89 2.81 -2.52
N ALA A 7 -9.04 2.39 -3.45
CA ALA A 7 -7.79 3.08 -3.73
C ALA A 7 -8.01 4.52 -4.24
N ILE A 8 -9.00 4.72 -5.12
CA ILE A 8 -9.36 6.05 -5.61
C ILE A 8 -9.79 6.95 -4.45
N ILE A 9 -10.65 6.47 -3.55
CA ILE A 9 -11.09 7.26 -2.38
C ILE A 9 -9.90 7.70 -1.53
N VAL A 10 -8.97 6.79 -1.25
CA VAL A 10 -7.77 7.10 -0.45
C VAL A 10 -6.87 8.12 -1.17
N GLN A 11 -6.67 7.96 -2.47
CA GLN A 11 -5.84 8.86 -3.28
C GLN A 11 -6.44 10.27 -3.36
N GLU A 12 -7.75 10.39 -3.60
CA GLU A 12 -8.44 11.69 -3.64
C GLU A 12 -8.44 12.39 -2.27
N ALA A 13 -8.40 11.62 -1.18
CA ALA A 13 -8.23 12.16 0.18
C ALA A 13 -6.77 12.57 0.51
N GLY A 14 -5.85 12.49 -0.46
CA GLY A 14 -4.42 12.80 -0.25
C GLY A 14 -3.63 11.67 0.42
N GLY A 15 -4.16 10.45 0.42
CA GLY A 15 -3.48 9.26 0.88
C GLY A 15 -2.61 8.62 -0.20
N ARG A 16 -1.89 7.56 0.19
CA ARG A 16 -1.02 6.78 -0.69
C ARG A 16 -1.42 5.31 -0.66
N VAL A 17 -1.40 4.68 -1.83
CA VAL A 17 -1.78 3.28 -2.03
C VAL A 17 -0.68 2.57 -2.83
N THR A 18 -0.12 1.51 -2.27
CA THR A 18 0.96 0.70 -2.87
C THR A 18 0.81 -0.77 -2.51
N ASP A 19 1.65 -1.64 -3.07
CA ASP A 19 1.91 -2.97 -2.50
C ASP A 19 2.89 -2.89 -1.31
N LEU A 20 3.20 -4.02 -0.67
CA LEU A 20 4.15 -4.05 0.45
C LEU A 20 5.62 -3.81 0.04
N GLN A 21 5.89 -3.66 -1.26
CA GLN A 21 7.19 -3.26 -1.80
C GLN A 21 7.21 -1.76 -2.17
N GLY A 22 6.10 -1.04 -2.01
CA GLY A 22 5.97 0.36 -2.36
C GLY A 22 5.65 0.62 -3.84
N ASN A 23 5.35 -0.41 -4.64
CA ASN A 23 4.97 -0.24 -6.04
C ASN A 23 3.50 0.20 -6.16
N THR A 24 3.21 0.97 -7.20
CA THR A 24 1.85 1.43 -7.52
C THR A 24 1.00 0.38 -8.25
N ASP A 25 1.58 -0.77 -8.62
CA ASP A 25 0.90 -1.88 -9.27
C ASP A 25 0.17 -2.80 -8.28
N PHE A 26 -0.44 -2.22 -7.24
CA PHE A 26 -1.08 -2.96 -6.15
C PHE A 26 -2.31 -3.76 -6.60
N LEU A 27 -2.94 -3.39 -7.72
CA LEU A 27 -4.14 -4.05 -8.24
C LEU A 27 -3.87 -5.48 -8.74
N HIS A 28 -2.64 -5.77 -9.14
CA HIS A 28 -2.21 -7.08 -9.63
C HIS A 28 -1.45 -7.88 -8.57
N ARG A 29 -1.30 -7.33 -7.36
CA ARG A 29 -0.57 -7.94 -6.25
C ARG A 29 -1.53 -8.56 -5.24
N ARG A 30 -1.02 -9.45 -4.39
CA ARG A 30 -1.82 -10.09 -3.33
C ARG A 30 -2.02 -9.23 -2.09
N HIS A 31 -1.27 -8.13 -1.99
CA HIS A 31 -1.19 -7.28 -0.81
C HIS A 31 -1.32 -5.82 -1.22
N ILE A 32 -1.93 -5.04 -0.34
CA ILE A 32 -2.13 -3.61 -0.51
C ILE A 32 -1.85 -2.91 0.81
N LEU A 33 -1.19 -1.76 0.72
CA LEU A 33 -1.00 -0.81 1.79
C LEU A 33 -1.68 0.49 1.39
N ALA A 34 -2.69 0.89 2.16
CA ALA A 34 -3.32 2.20 2.05
C ALA A 34 -3.10 2.96 3.36
N SER A 35 -2.54 4.17 3.26
CA SER A 35 -2.31 5.02 4.44
C SER A 35 -2.38 6.50 4.08
N ASN A 36 -2.28 7.36 5.10
CA ASN A 36 -1.87 8.74 4.86
C ASN A 36 -0.43 8.78 4.31
N MET A 37 -0.05 9.88 3.66
CA MET A 37 1.31 10.02 3.11
C MET A 37 2.41 9.99 4.19
N LEU A 38 2.09 10.39 5.43
CA LEU A 38 3.08 10.60 6.49
C LEU A 38 3.68 9.29 7.01
N LEU A 39 2.87 8.25 7.18
CA LEU A 39 3.28 7.00 7.81
C LEU A 39 3.62 5.89 6.80
N HIS A 40 3.47 6.16 5.51
CA HIS A 40 3.48 5.11 4.49
C HIS A 40 4.81 4.34 4.47
N ASP A 41 5.93 5.07 4.46
CA ASP A 41 7.26 4.46 4.36
C ASP A 41 7.68 3.75 5.66
N GLU A 42 7.21 4.23 6.82
CA GLU A 42 7.44 3.60 8.12
C GLU A 42 6.71 2.26 8.21
N ILE A 43 5.47 2.20 7.71
CA ILE A 43 4.70 0.95 7.64
C ILE A 43 5.34 -0.02 6.64
N LEU A 44 5.86 0.45 5.50
CA LEU A 44 6.60 -0.39 4.56
C LEU A 44 7.85 -1.00 5.21
N ALA A 45 8.62 -0.21 5.95
CA ALA A 45 9.79 -0.71 6.67
C ALA A 45 9.42 -1.76 7.74
N LEU A 46 8.32 -1.53 8.46
CA LEU A 46 7.81 -2.49 9.44
C LEU A 46 7.32 -3.78 8.77
N ALA A 47 6.60 -3.67 7.65
CA ALA A 47 6.12 -4.82 6.88
C ALA A 47 7.29 -5.64 6.33
N ALA A 48 8.33 -4.98 5.79
CA ALA A 48 9.53 -5.65 5.29
C ALA A 48 10.27 -6.43 6.38
N SER A 49 10.38 -5.88 7.60
CA SER A 49 11.02 -6.58 8.73
C SER A 49 10.18 -7.73 9.28
N SER A 50 8.86 -7.61 9.27
CA SER A 50 7.94 -8.61 9.82
C SER A 50 7.60 -9.74 8.83
N LEU A 51 7.70 -9.47 7.52
CA LEU A 51 7.28 -10.38 6.45
C LEU A 51 8.37 -10.56 5.38
N PRO A 52 9.55 -11.12 5.73
CA PRO A 52 10.69 -11.22 4.82
C PRO A 52 10.49 -12.15 3.62
N HIS A 53 9.42 -12.96 3.60
CA HIS A 53 9.09 -13.89 2.51
C HIS A 53 8.14 -13.28 1.47
N LEU A 54 7.73 -12.02 1.65
CA LEU A 54 6.81 -11.31 0.76
C LEU A 54 7.49 -10.32 -0.19
N SER A 55 8.81 -10.10 -0.03
CA SER A 55 9.65 -9.28 -0.90
C SER A 55 9.97 -9.96 -2.22
#